data_AF-A0A7X1WJA7-F1
#
_entry.id   AF-A0A7X1WJA7-F1
#
_cell.length_a   1.000
_cell.length_b   1.000
_cell.length_c   1.000
_cell.angle_alpha   90.00
_cell.angle_beta   90.00
_cell.angle_gamma   90.00
#
_symmetry.space_group_name_H-M   'P 1'
#
loop_
_entity.id
_entity.type
_entity.pdbx_description
1 polymer ?
#
loop_
_entity_poly.entity_id
_entity_poly.type
_entity_poly.pdbx_seq_one_letter_code
_entity_poly.pdbx_strand_id
1 'polypeptide(L)'
;MKVLFTYTPRVLVLASLFLSGCAAKNPEWLRSPSGAYCASGLSGSCLKALAANIYTDATAKQVAAQAASAAKLSGTATKVAQVASASPGAGSEAVKGGEGAVSNGTGGEGAESVSDKPAVEKVVDASAVEPAKDADGSNFTTAAAKFDGSIPKLVFGIAAIGATAASADGYTPTDKAIQSKEAGAILNVGSGPVSHAQVAQAGKISDKELRADALSGLISLHARSMSEDQINTVLNELYSLDKAKYANALIVKLPGLLKSGDLERASALRGVLLASKSETDRPFSMLAFVASCYTMAGMKQDAGAIVQDFLEDGGELSIDDQKLITLAISVSNGSYPMMQEFYDFKSDEARLSAYLTIAVIARQLDNLKVAHRAVADAVKFIQKAAVKVDREKALSQILAVSPGII
;
A
#
# COMPACT_ATOMS: atom_id res chain seq x y z
N MET A 1 -39.31 -49.97 -37.36
CA MET A 1 -38.23 -50.01 -36.35
C MET A 1 -38.55 -49.01 -35.24
N LYS A 2 -38.24 -49.33 -33.98
CA LYS A 2 -38.12 -48.35 -32.88
C LYS A 2 -36.65 -48.27 -32.51
N VAL A 3 -36.11 -47.06 -32.35
CA VAL A 3 -34.83 -46.81 -31.69
C VAL A 3 -35.11 -45.74 -30.64
N LEU A 4 -34.64 -45.98 -29.41
CA LEU A 4 -34.86 -45.07 -28.29
C LEU A 4 -33.82 -43.96 -28.32
N PHE A 5 -34.24 -42.72 -28.04
CA PHE A 5 -33.36 -41.75 -27.40
C PHE A 5 -33.82 -41.56 -25.95
N THR A 6 -32.95 -41.90 -25.01
CA THR A 6 -33.23 -41.87 -23.58
C THR A 6 -33.12 -40.44 -23.03
N TYR A 7 -34.25 -39.81 -22.76
CA TYR A 7 -34.30 -38.60 -21.93
C TYR A 7 -34.29 -38.99 -20.45
N THR A 8 -33.16 -38.74 -19.77
CA THR A 8 -33.01 -38.97 -18.32
C THR A 8 -32.95 -37.61 -17.61
N PRO A 9 -33.95 -37.23 -16.80
CA PRO A 9 -34.00 -35.89 -16.21
C PRO A 9 -33.09 -35.78 -14.99
N ARG A 10 -32.11 -34.87 -15.01
CA ARG A 10 -31.38 -34.46 -13.79
C ARG A 10 -32.23 -33.46 -12.99
N VAL A 11 -33.18 -34.02 -12.24
CA VAL A 11 -34.02 -33.26 -11.30
C VAL A 11 -33.20 -32.76 -10.12
N LEU A 12 -33.16 -31.44 -9.98
CA LEU A 12 -33.22 -30.66 -8.74
C LEU A 12 -32.83 -31.40 -7.42
N VAL A 13 -31.54 -31.38 -7.05
CA VAL A 13 -31.09 -31.65 -5.67
C VAL A 13 -30.14 -30.54 -5.22
N LEU A 14 -30.71 -29.42 -4.77
CA LEU A 14 -29.96 -28.27 -4.22
C LEU A 14 -30.81 -27.51 -3.18
N ALA A 15 -31.45 -28.27 -2.28
CA ALA A 15 -32.52 -27.77 -1.39
C ALA A 15 -32.47 -28.36 0.03
N SER A 16 -31.29 -28.48 0.64
CA SER A 16 -31.15 -29.06 2.00
C SER A 16 -29.89 -28.62 2.78
N LEU A 17 -29.42 -27.37 2.61
CA LEU A 17 -28.35 -26.77 3.44
C LEU A 17 -28.66 -25.39 4.05
N PHE A 18 -29.93 -24.95 4.02
CA PHE A 18 -30.39 -23.70 4.65
C PHE A 18 -31.18 -23.97 5.94
N LEU A 19 -30.59 -24.64 6.93
CA LEU A 19 -31.20 -24.82 8.26
C LEU A 19 -30.22 -24.92 9.45
N SER A 20 -28.96 -24.52 9.26
CA SER A 20 -28.03 -24.23 10.36
C SER A 20 -27.94 -22.72 10.58
N GLY A 21 -28.73 -22.22 11.53
CA GLY A 21 -28.72 -20.81 11.98
C GLY A 21 -27.46 -20.43 12.75
N CYS A 22 -26.29 -20.63 12.16
CA CYS A 22 -25.03 -20.09 12.68
C CYS A 22 -25.12 -18.56 12.64
N ALA A 23 -25.33 -17.95 13.81
CA ALA A 23 -25.14 -16.52 13.99
C ALA A 23 -23.67 -16.17 13.74
N ALA A 24 -23.34 -15.89 12.47
CA ALA A 24 -22.00 -15.56 12.04
C ALA A 24 -21.51 -14.38 12.89
N LYS A 25 -20.46 -14.63 13.69
CA LYS A 25 -19.92 -13.61 14.61
C LYS A 25 -19.38 -12.46 13.77
N ASN A 26 -20.18 -11.41 13.62
CA ASN A 26 -19.85 -10.16 12.89
C ASN A 26 -18.36 -9.83 13.10
N PRO A 27 -17.57 -9.59 12.04
CA PRO A 27 -16.12 -9.52 12.14
C PRO A 27 -15.69 -8.43 13.13
N GLU A 28 -14.57 -8.64 13.81
CA GLU A 28 -14.18 -7.81 14.96
C GLU A 28 -14.03 -6.32 14.59
N TRP A 29 -13.51 -6.02 13.40
CA TRP A 29 -13.43 -4.66 12.88
C TRP A 29 -14.80 -3.98 12.80
N LEU A 30 -15.87 -4.70 12.45
CA LEU A 30 -17.23 -4.13 12.37
C LEU A 30 -17.69 -3.66 13.75
N ARG A 31 -17.53 -4.51 14.76
CA ARG A 31 -17.95 -4.27 16.15
C ARG A 31 -17.02 -3.32 16.92
N SER A 32 -15.77 -3.16 16.48
CA SER A 32 -14.85 -2.19 17.04
C SER A 32 -15.38 -0.76 16.87
N PRO A 33 -15.28 0.12 17.89
CA PRO A 33 -15.51 1.54 17.68
C PRO A 33 -14.51 2.09 16.65
N SER A 34 -14.97 3.04 15.84
CA SER A 34 -14.05 3.92 15.11
C SER A 34 -13.42 4.92 16.08
N GLY A 35 -12.23 5.41 15.75
CA GLY A 35 -11.65 6.60 16.36
C GLY A 35 -12.56 7.83 16.27
N ALA A 36 -12.19 8.89 16.98
CA ALA A 36 -13.03 10.07 17.18
C ALA A 36 -13.27 10.90 15.89
N TYR A 37 -12.40 10.82 14.89
CA TYR A 37 -12.51 11.63 13.67
C TYR A 37 -13.48 11.00 12.68
N CYS A 38 -14.27 11.82 11.98
CA CYS A 38 -15.22 11.39 10.94
C CYS A 38 -16.26 10.32 11.35
N ALA A 39 -16.44 10.02 12.64
CA ALA A 39 -17.33 8.94 13.09
C ALA A 39 -18.80 9.18 12.67
N SER A 40 -19.28 10.41 12.81
CA SER A 40 -20.60 10.87 12.35
C SER A 40 -20.75 10.85 10.82
N GLY A 41 -19.68 11.07 10.07
CA GLY A 41 -19.67 11.15 8.61
C GLY A 41 -18.35 11.70 8.09
N LEU A 42 -18.11 11.55 6.79
CA LEU A 42 -17.00 12.20 6.10
C LEU A 42 -17.36 13.68 5.82
N SER A 43 -16.40 14.56 6.03
CA SER A 43 -16.43 15.96 5.63
C SER A 43 -15.00 16.44 5.36
N GLY A 44 -14.84 17.49 4.56
CA GLY A 44 -13.54 18.11 4.35
C GLY A 44 -12.86 18.53 5.65
N SER A 45 -13.61 19.02 6.65
CA SER A 45 -13.07 19.37 7.97
C SER A 45 -12.56 18.16 8.76
N CYS A 46 -13.30 17.04 8.77
CA CYS A 46 -12.90 15.88 9.56
C CYS A 46 -11.70 15.12 8.95
N LEU A 47 -11.62 15.03 7.61
CA LEU A 47 -10.48 14.39 6.96
C LEU A 47 -9.20 15.24 7.10
N LYS A 48 -9.31 16.58 7.00
CA LYS A 48 -8.18 17.48 7.27
C LYS A 48 -7.67 17.34 8.71
N ALA A 49 -8.56 17.22 9.70
CA ALA A 49 -8.18 16.98 11.09
C ALA A 49 -7.51 15.62 11.31
N LEU A 50 -8.08 14.53 10.77
CA LEU A 50 -7.50 13.19 10.83
C LEU A 50 -6.11 13.14 10.18
N ALA A 51 -5.95 13.77 9.02
CA ALA A 51 -4.70 13.79 8.28
C ALA A 51 -3.62 14.64 8.95
N ALA A 52 -4.01 15.75 9.59
CA ALA A 52 -3.11 16.52 10.44
C ALA A 52 -2.61 15.70 11.63
N ASN A 53 -3.50 15.04 12.38
CA ASN A 53 -3.11 14.21 13.53
C ASN A 53 -2.18 13.06 13.12
N ILE A 54 -2.51 12.29 12.07
CA ILE A 54 -1.65 11.17 11.62
C ILE A 54 -0.29 11.68 11.12
N TYR A 55 -0.19 12.88 10.56
CA TYR A 55 1.09 13.50 10.19
C TYR A 55 1.93 13.94 11.40
N THR A 56 1.31 14.54 12.42
CA THR A 56 1.99 14.84 13.69
C THR A 56 2.50 13.56 14.36
N ASP A 57 1.68 12.50 14.40
CA ASP A 57 2.09 11.19 14.92
C ASP A 57 3.24 10.56 14.12
N ALA A 58 3.21 10.62 12.78
CA ALA A 58 4.26 10.09 11.91
C ALA A 58 5.60 10.83 12.10
N THR A 59 5.56 12.17 12.10
CA THR A 59 6.76 13.00 12.33
C THR A 59 7.33 12.82 13.74
N ALA A 60 6.48 12.66 14.77
CA ALA A 60 6.92 12.34 16.13
C ALA A 60 7.67 10.99 16.21
N LYS A 61 7.19 9.95 15.50
CA LYS A 61 7.89 8.65 15.42
C LYS A 61 9.28 8.80 14.80
N GLN A 62 9.42 9.59 13.72
CA GLN A 62 10.71 9.80 13.08
C GLN A 62 11.69 10.54 13.99
N VAL A 63 11.25 11.58 14.71
CA VAL A 63 12.07 12.29 15.71
C VAL A 63 12.51 11.33 16.83
N ALA A 64 11.60 10.50 17.36
CA ALA A 64 11.92 9.51 18.37
C ALA A 64 12.92 8.43 17.85
N ALA A 65 12.77 7.99 16.60
CA ALA A 65 13.68 7.03 15.97
C ALA A 65 15.08 7.64 15.74
N GLN A 66 15.16 8.91 15.34
CA GLN A 66 16.42 9.65 15.20
C GLN A 66 17.12 9.82 16.57
N ALA A 67 16.39 10.26 17.61
CA ALA A 67 16.91 10.39 18.96
C ALA A 67 17.42 9.05 19.53
N ALA A 68 16.66 7.97 19.35
CA ALA A 68 17.07 6.62 19.76
C ALA A 68 18.31 6.11 19.00
N SER A 69 18.50 6.55 17.75
CA SER A 69 19.68 6.21 16.94
C SER A 69 20.91 6.99 17.40
N ALA A 70 20.77 8.29 17.68
CA ALA A 70 21.83 9.12 18.25
C ALA A 70 22.27 8.63 19.65
N ALA A 71 21.32 8.22 20.50
CA ALA A 71 21.61 7.64 21.81
C ALA A 71 22.43 6.33 21.71
N LYS A 72 22.11 5.46 20.74
CA LYS A 72 22.88 4.23 20.48
C LYS A 72 24.31 4.52 20.00
N LEU A 73 24.49 5.50 19.13
CA LEU A 73 25.83 5.93 18.68
C LEU A 73 26.66 6.47 19.85
N SER A 74 26.07 7.35 20.67
CA SER A 74 26.70 7.90 21.87
C SER A 74 27.12 6.81 22.86
N GLY A 75 26.20 5.91 23.25
CA GLY A 75 26.50 4.82 24.19
C GLY A 75 27.52 3.79 23.65
N THR A 76 27.59 3.62 22.32
CA THR A 76 28.64 2.81 21.69
C THR A 76 30.00 3.49 21.78
N ALA A 77 30.07 4.81 21.51
CA ALA A 77 31.29 5.59 21.70
C ALA A 77 31.76 5.57 23.18
N THR A 78 30.85 5.66 24.16
CA THR A 78 31.19 5.53 25.59
C THR A 78 31.80 4.16 25.92
N LYS A 79 31.24 3.07 25.37
CA LYS A 79 31.81 1.71 25.54
C LYS A 79 33.18 1.56 24.89
N VAL A 80 33.37 2.08 23.68
CA VAL A 80 34.68 2.06 22.99
C VAL A 80 35.71 2.87 23.79
N ALA A 81 35.32 4.03 24.34
CA ALA A 81 36.20 4.81 25.21
C ALA A 81 36.58 4.07 26.50
N GLN A 82 35.63 3.40 27.17
CA GLN A 82 35.92 2.59 28.37
C GLN A 82 36.87 1.42 28.07
N VAL A 83 36.72 0.74 26.93
CA VAL A 83 37.63 -0.34 26.52
C VAL A 83 39.01 0.22 26.11
N ALA A 84 39.05 1.36 25.42
CA ALA A 84 40.31 2.03 25.06
C ALA A 84 41.09 2.55 26.28
N SER A 85 40.40 2.88 27.39
CA SER A 85 41.04 3.20 28.67
C SER A 85 41.57 1.99 29.45
N ALA A 86 41.37 0.77 28.94
CA ALA A 86 41.86 -0.47 29.54
C ALA A 86 42.97 -1.11 28.69
N SER A 87 44.22 -0.74 28.96
CA SER A 87 45.41 -1.41 28.43
C SER A 87 46.56 -1.42 29.45
N PRO A 88 47.49 -2.39 29.37
CA PRO A 88 48.06 -2.98 30.58
C PRO A 88 49.37 -2.36 31.05
N GLY A 89 49.51 -2.22 32.38
CA GLY A 89 50.78 -2.03 33.08
C GLY A 89 50.98 -3.17 34.08
N ALA A 90 52.14 -3.84 34.03
CA ALA A 90 52.43 -5.03 34.83
C ALA A 90 53.17 -4.71 36.15
N GLY A 91 52.99 -5.56 37.16
CA GLY A 91 53.70 -5.55 38.44
C GLY A 91 53.44 -6.85 39.22
N SER A 92 54.48 -7.44 39.82
CA SER A 92 54.49 -8.83 40.34
C SER A 92 54.14 -8.99 41.83
N GLU A 93 53.65 -10.20 42.17
CA GLU A 93 53.86 -10.99 43.41
C GLU A 93 53.53 -10.33 44.79
N ALA A 94 52.84 -10.94 45.77
CA ALA A 94 53.03 -12.29 46.30
C ALA A 94 51.91 -12.77 47.27
N VAL A 95 51.60 -14.07 47.18
CA VAL A 95 51.16 -15.06 48.21
C VAL A 95 50.97 -14.60 49.69
N LYS A 96 49.81 -14.89 50.35
CA LYS A 96 49.58 -16.03 51.31
C LYS A 96 48.25 -16.01 52.11
N GLY A 97 47.54 -17.16 52.18
CA GLY A 97 46.58 -17.56 53.25
C GLY A 97 45.17 -16.93 53.28
N GLY A 98 44.10 -17.60 53.75
CA GLY A 98 43.97 -19.03 54.14
C GLY A 98 42.59 -19.44 54.72
N GLU A 99 42.22 -20.71 54.46
CA GLU A 99 41.31 -21.61 55.23
C GLU A 99 39.76 -21.40 55.28
N GLY A 100 39.04 -22.53 55.41
CA GLY A 100 37.59 -22.65 55.64
C GLY A 100 36.69 -22.84 54.39
N ALA A 101 36.04 -23.97 54.02
CA ALA A 101 36.03 -25.41 54.34
C ALA A 101 34.57 -25.94 54.42
N VAL A 102 34.33 -27.20 53.98
CA VAL A 102 33.05 -27.99 54.09
C VAL A 102 31.90 -27.53 53.16
N SER A 103 30.94 -28.35 52.64
CA SER A 103 30.86 -29.74 52.07
C SER A 103 29.43 -29.89 51.42
N ASN A 104 28.90 -30.96 50.78
CA ASN A 104 29.32 -32.33 50.41
C ASN A 104 28.40 -32.92 49.29
N GLY A 105 28.87 -33.91 48.50
CA GLY A 105 28.04 -34.99 47.88
C GLY A 105 27.15 -34.69 46.65
N THR A 106 26.77 -35.67 45.79
CA THR A 106 27.09 -37.12 45.74
C THR A 106 26.79 -37.74 44.34
N GLY A 107 27.64 -38.65 43.83
CA GLY A 107 27.42 -39.55 42.66
C GLY A 107 27.59 -38.92 41.25
N GLY A 108 28.12 -39.56 40.20
CA GLY A 108 28.61 -40.94 39.98
C GLY A 108 27.71 -41.75 39.02
N GLU A 109 28.15 -42.63 38.08
CA GLU A 109 29.47 -43.11 37.56
C GLU A 109 29.23 -43.66 36.11
N GLY A 110 30.17 -44.09 35.24
CA GLY A 110 31.64 -44.22 35.24
C GLY A 110 32.16 -44.90 33.93
N ALA A 111 33.49 -45.11 33.81
CA ALA A 111 34.25 -45.98 32.84
C ALA A 111 34.15 -45.71 31.29
N GLU A 112 35.15 -45.93 30.42
CA GLU A 112 36.59 -46.34 30.57
C GLU A 112 37.50 -45.99 29.33
N SER A 113 38.82 -46.06 29.54
CA SER A 113 39.96 -46.35 28.59
C SER A 113 40.13 -45.71 27.17
N VAL A 114 40.96 -44.66 27.08
CA VAL A 114 42.35 -44.58 26.50
C VAL A 114 42.76 -45.29 25.17
N SER A 115 43.59 -44.58 24.37
CA SER A 115 44.45 -45.00 23.21
C SER A 115 43.75 -45.24 21.83
N ASP A 116 44.39 -45.06 20.66
CA ASP A 116 45.81 -44.77 20.33
C ASP A 116 46.02 -43.79 19.10
N LYS A 117 47.20 -43.81 18.44
CA LYS A 117 47.83 -42.69 17.67
C LYS A 117 47.68 -42.76 16.10
N PRO A 118 48.40 -41.99 15.21
CA PRO A 118 47.71 -41.10 14.26
C PRO A 118 48.08 -41.23 12.75
N ALA A 119 47.30 -40.53 11.89
CA ALA A 119 47.61 -40.21 10.48
C ALA A 119 46.73 -39.01 10.00
N VAL A 120 47.12 -38.10 9.08
CA VAL A 120 48.45 -37.85 8.47
C VAL A 120 48.60 -36.37 8.03
N GLU A 121 49.83 -36.02 7.64
CA GLU A 121 50.44 -34.75 7.20
C GLU A 121 49.92 -34.09 5.89
N LYS A 122 49.91 -32.73 5.83
CA LYS A 122 50.36 -31.97 4.64
C LYS A 122 50.81 -30.52 4.96
N VAL A 123 52.07 -30.20 4.65
CA VAL A 123 52.69 -28.86 4.62
C VAL A 123 52.72 -28.40 3.13
N VAL A 124 52.72 -27.14 2.69
CA VAL A 124 53.73 -26.04 2.66
C VAL A 124 52.97 -24.81 2.08
N ASP A 125 52.94 -23.63 2.72
CA ASP A 125 53.85 -22.46 2.58
C ASP A 125 54.00 -21.93 1.11
N ALA A 126 54.07 -20.63 0.77
CA ALA A 126 54.11 -19.40 1.58
C ALA A 126 53.57 -18.16 0.79
N SER A 127 53.27 -17.07 1.52
CA SER A 127 53.37 -15.65 1.11
C SER A 127 52.82 -15.13 -0.23
N ALA A 128 51.66 -14.47 -0.17
CA ALA A 128 51.41 -13.20 -0.87
C ALA A 128 50.45 -12.34 -0.01
N VAL A 129 50.88 -11.15 0.42
CA VAL A 129 50.11 -10.28 1.33
C VAL A 129 50.09 -8.85 0.81
N GLU A 130 48.90 -8.33 0.52
CA GLU A 130 48.54 -6.91 0.63
C GLU A 130 46.98 -6.78 0.72
N PRO A 131 46.41 -5.63 1.14
CA PRO A 131 45.69 -5.63 2.42
C PRO A 131 44.16 -5.74 2.33
N ALA A 132 43.58 -6.36 3.35
CA ALA A 132 42.14 -6.28 3.64
C ALA A 132 41.76 -4.86 4.12
N LYS A 133 40.86 -4.19 3.39
CA LYS A 133 40.25 -2.91 3.80
C LYS A 133 38.97 -3.14 4.61
N ASP A 134 39.10 -3.73 5.80
CA ASP A 134 37.96 -3.87 6.73
C ASP A 134 37.73 -2.57 7.53
N ALA A 135 37.19 -1.56 6.85
CA ALA A 135 36.73 -0.31 7.46
C ALA A 135 35.65 0.39 6.60
N ASP A 136 34.43 -0.14 6.60
CA ASP A 136 33.24 0.63 6.17
C ASP A 136 32.02 0.35 7.08
N GLY A 137 31.25 1.38 7.39
CA GLY A 137 30.19 1.41 8.41
C GLY A 137 28.79 0.98 7.93
N SER A 138 28.73 0.20 6.85
CA SER A 138 27.56 0.03 5.99
C SER A 138 26.50 -0.97 6.48
N ASN A 139 26.08 -0.87 7.75
CA ASN A 139 24.98 -1.70 8.31
C ASN A 139 23.96 -0.97 9.23
N PHE A 140 24.11 0.34 9.47
CA PHE A 140 23.24 1.09 10.41
C PHE A 140 22.04 1.84 9.77
N THR A 141 21.87 1.78 8.44
CA THR A 141 20.82 2.50 7.71
C THR A 141 19.40 1.94 7.91
N THR A 142 19.26 0.71 8.40
CA THR A 142 18.00 -0.08 8.38
C THR A 142 16.87 0.45 9.26
N ALA A 143 17.15 1.30 10.24
CA ALA A 143 16.14 1.93 11.09
C ALA A 143 15.63 3.25 10.49
N ALA A 144 16.52 4.12 9.99
CA ALA A 144 16.16 5.40 9.41
C ALA A 144 15.44 5.24 8.06
N ALA A 145 15.94 4.34 7.20
CA ALA A 145 15.40 4.10 5.86
C ALA A 145 13.95 3.56 5.84
N LYS A 146 13.40 3.10 6.98
CA LYS A 146 12.01 2.64 7.08
C LYS A 146 10.98 3.77 7.23
N PHE A 147 11.37 4.97 7.65
CA PHE A 147 10.45 6.10 7.84
C PHE A 147 10.39 7.05 6.64
N ASP A 148 11.39 7.03 5.77
CA ASP A 148 11.58 8.05 4.72
C ASP A 148 10.59 7.93 3.54
N GLY A 149 9.86 6.80 3.44
CA GLY A 149 8.93 6.51 2.34
C GLY A 149 7.46 6.88 2.59
N SER A 150 6.98 6.90 3.85
CA SER A 150 5.57 7.18 4.16
C SER A 150 5.27 8.68 4.13
N ILE A 151 6.14 9.48 4.75
CA ILE A 151 5.89 10.91 4.96
C ILE A 151 5.78 11.72 3.66
N PRO A 152 6.63 11.56 2.62
CA PRO A 152 6.46 12.29 1.37
C PRO A 152 5.11 12.01 0.69
N LYS A 153 4.66 10.75 0.66
CA LYS A 153 3.35 10.35 0.11
C LYS A 153 2.18 10.90 0.94
N LEU A 154 2.31 10.89 2.27
CA LEU A 154 1.32 11.46 3.18
C LEU A 154 1.19 12.98 3.01
N VAL A 155 2.31 13.71 2.93
CA VAL A 155 2.34 15.17 2.73
C VAL A 155 1.80 15.59 1.37
N PHE A 156 2.10 14.83 0.31
CA PHE A 156 1.48 15.00 -1.01
C PHE A 156 -0.05 14.90 -0.93
N GLY A 157 -0.58 13.86 -0.28
CA GLY A 157 -2.02 13.68 -0.10
C GLY A 157 -2.68 14.76 0.76
N ILE A 158 -2.00 15.23 1.81
CA ILE A 158 -2.42 16.34 2.69
C ILE A 158 -2.55 17.63 1.87
N ALA A 159 -1.55 17.96 1.05
CA ALA A 159 -1.59 19.12 0.18
C ALA A 159 -2.68 19.00 -0.91
N ALA A 160 -2.90 17.80 -1.46
CA ALA A 160 -3.89 17.53 -2.49
C ALA A 160 -5.35 17.77 -2.05
N ILE A 161 -5.68 17.54 -0.77
CA ILE A 161 -6.99 17.91 -0.20
C ILE A 161 -7.03 19.35 0.34
N GLY A 162 -5.96 20.13 0.18
CA GLY A 162 -5.83 21.47 0.75
C GLY A 162 -5.84 21.48 2.29
N ALA A 163 -5.17 20.51 2.91
CA ALA A 163 -4.96 20.47 4.37
C ALA A 163 -3.67 21.20 4.75
N THR A 164 -3.68 21.86 5.91
CA THR A 164 -2.48 22.32 6.60
C THR A 164 -2.26 21.46 7.83
N ALA A 165 -1.10 20.80 7.90
CA ALA A 165 -0.71 19.93 9.01
C ALA A 165 0.59 20.45 9.63
N ALA A 166 0.64 20.50 10.97
CA ALA A 166 1.86 20.77 11.72
C ALA A 166 2.62 19.47 11.98
N SER A 167 3.94 19.50 11.80
CA SER A 167 4.82 18.42 12.24
C SER A 167 5.02 18.49 13.75
N ALA A 168 5.43 17.38 14.36
CA ALA A 168 5.87 17.36 15.75
C ALA A 168 7.11 18.25 15.99
N ASP A 169 7.29 18.70 17.22
CA ASP A 169 8.46 19.48 17.63
C ASP A 169 9.77 18.71 17.39
N GLY A 170 10.80 19.43 16.93
CA GLY A 170 12.09 18.84 16.56
C GLY A 170 12.13 18.13 15.21
N TYR A 171 11.00 18.01 14.49
CA TYR A 171 11.01 17.48 13.12
C TYR A 171 11.51 18.50 12.10
N THR A 172 12.47 18.10 11.27
CA THR A 172 12.93 18.86 10.10
C THR A 172 12.50 18.14 8.82
N PRO A 173 11.67 18.75 7.96
CA PRO A 173 11.29 18.16 6.67
C PRO A 173 12.48 17.93 5.74
N THR A 174 12.47 16.83 4.99
CA THR A 174 13.43 16.57 3.90
C THR A 174 13.01 17.30 2.62
N ASP A 175 13.96 17.56 1.72
CA ASP A 175 13.67 18.18 0.41
C ASP A 175 12.60 17.42 -0.38
N LYS A 176 12.62 16.07 -0.33
CA LYS A 176 11.59 15.24 -0.97
C LYS A 176 10.21 15.44 -0.32
N ALA A 177 10.12 15.60 1.00
CA ALA A 177 8.85 15.93 1.66
C ALA A 177 8.33 17.34 1.31
N ILE A 178 9.24 18.32 1.13
CA ILE A 178 8.89 19.68 0.69
C ILE A 178 8.37 19.65 -0.76
N GLN A 179 9.12 19.05 -1.69
CA GLN A 179 8.72 18.92 -3.10
C GLN A 179 7.42 18.11 -3.26
N SER A 180 7.22 17.06 -2.46
CA SER A 180 5.94 16.32 -2.42
C SER A 180 4.77 17.19 -1.99
N LYS A 181 4.96 18.13 -1.03
CA LYS A 181 3.94 19.09 -0.62
C LYS A 181 3.54 20.01 -1.77
N GLU A 182 4.53 20.53 -2.49
CA GLU A 182 4.34 21.45 -3.62
C GLU A 182 3.66 20.75 -4.81
N ALA A 183 4.12 19.54 -5.16
CA ALA A 183 3.50 18.72 -6.19
C ALA A 183 2.05 18.33 -5.84
N GLY A 184 1.80 17.94 -4.59
CA GLY A 184 0.47 17.59 -4.11
C GLY A 184 -0.50 18.78 -4.11
N ALA A 185 -0.02 19.99 -3.78
CA ALA A 185 -0.85 21.20 -3.76
C ALA A 185 -1.47 21.55 -5.12
N ILE A 186 -0.87 21.13 -6.23
CA ILE A 186 -1.40 21.34 -7.59
C ILE A 186 -2.73 20.59 -7.81
N LEU A 187 -2.95 19.48 -7.08
CA LEU A 187 -4.18 18.69 -7.13
C LEU A 187 -5.37 19.33 -6.39
N ASN A 188 -5.12 20.34 -5.54
CA ASN A 188 -6.15 21.08 -4.81
C ASN A 188 -6.78 22.16 -5.70
N VAL A 189 -7.56 21.74 -6.71
CA VAL A 189 -8.17 22.63 -7.72
C VAL A 189 -9.42 23.39 -7.22
N GLY A 190 -9.86 23.11 -5.99
CA GLY A 190 -11.10 23.65 -5.43
C GLY A 190 -12.35 23.16 -6.19
N SER A 191 -13.32 24.05 -6.36
CA SER A 191 -14.54 23.81 -7.16
C SER A 191 -14.44 24.28 -8.61
N GLY A 192 -13.27 24.77 -9.04
CA GLY A 192 -13.03 25.28 -10.39
C GLY A 192 -12.56 24.19 -11.37
N PRO A 193 -12.60 24.48 -12.69
CA PRO A 193 -11.97 23.61 -13.69
C PRO A 193 -10.44 23.66 -13.58
N VAL A 194 -9.78 22.58 -14.01
CA VAL A 194 -8.31 22.54 -14.10
C VAL A 194 -7.87 23.57 -15.14
N SER A 195 -7.01 24.52 -14.76
CA SER A 195 -6.44 25.49 -15.71
C SER A 195 -5.26 24.91 -16.51
N HIS A 196 -5.02 25.45 -17.70
CA HIS A 196 -3.79 25.17 -18.45
C HIS A 196 -2.53 25.55 -17.65
N ALA A 197 -2.62 26.56 -16.77
CA ALA A 197 -1.53 26.95 -15.88
C ALA A 197 -1.18 25.86 -14.86
N GLN A 198 -2.16 25.16 -14.27
CA GLN A 198 -1.92 24.04 -13.36
C GLN A 198 -1.32 22.82 -14.07
N VAL A 199 -1.78 22.50 -15.29
CA VAL A 199 -1.16 21.45 -16.13
C VAL A 199 0.31 21.81 -16.42
N ALA A 200 0.57 23.06 -16.84
CA ALA A 200 1.92 23.55 -17.09
C ALA A 200 2.77 23.74 -15.82
N GLN A 201 2.17 23.75 -14.62
CA GLN A 201 2.87 23.74 -13.34
C GLN A 201 3.27 22.30 -12.97
N ALA A 202 2.38 21.33 -13.17
CA ALA A 202 2.69 19.91 -12.96
C ALA A 202 3.86 19.45 -13.85
N GLY A 203 3.82 19.72 -15.16
CA GLY A 203 4.90 19.38 -16.10
C GLY A 203 6.24 20.09 -15.83
N LYS A 204 6.29 21.07 -14.92
CA LYS A 204 7.52 21.76 -14.49
C LYS A 204 8.17 21.19 -13.23
N ILE A 205 7.56 20.22 -12.56
CA ILE A 205 8.15 19.58 -11.37
C ILE A 205 9.49 18.92 -11.77
N SER A 206 10.58 19.29 -11.12
CA SER A 206 11.94 18.83 -11.46
C SER A 206 12.11 17.31 -11.26
N ASP A 207 11.58 16.78 -10.16
CA ASP A 207 11.58 15.35 -9.88
C ASP A 207 10.61 14.58 -10.79
N LYS A 208 11.08 13.48 -11.39
CA LYS A 208 10.31 12.71 -12.38
C LYS A 208 9.18 11.89 -11.77
N GLU A 209 9.36 11.36 -10.55
CA GLU A 209 8.36 10.55 -9.86
C GLU A 209 7.18 11.44 -9.44
N LEU A 210 7.48 12.56 -8.78
CA LEU A 210 6.49 13.54 -8.32
C LEU A 210 5.78 14.23 -9.48
N ARG A 211 6.48 14.48 -10.60
CA ARG A 211 5.85 14.95 -11.83
C ARG A 211 4.82 13.95 -12.35
N ALA A 212 5.20 12.67 -12.45
CA ALA A 212 4.29 11.62 -12.93
C ALA A 212 3.11 11.42 -11.97
N ASP A 213 3.32 11.52 -10.67
CA ASP A 213 2.26 11.42 -9.65
C ASP A 213 1.30 12.61 -9.69
N ALA A 214 1.80 13.84 -9.88
CA ALA A 214 0.97 15.03 -10.04
C ALA A 214 0.17 15.02 -11.36
N LEU A 215 0.80 14.64 -12.47
CA LEU A 215 0.13 14.51 -13.78
C LEU A 215 -0.95 13.40 -13.75
N SER A 216 -0.60 12.22 -13.22
CA SER A 216 -1.54 11.10 -13.01
C SER A 216 -2.68 11.48 -12.06
N GLY A 217 -2.38 12.26 -11.01
CA GLY A 217 -3.37 12.80 -10.08
C GLY A 217 -4.35 13.73 -10.77
N LEU A 218 -3.86 14.75 -11.51
CA LEU A 218 -4.71 15.74 -12.19
C LEU A 218 -5.73 15.05 -13.10
N ILE A 219 -5.29 14.16 -13.99
CA ILE A 219 -6.18 13.47 -14.92
C ILE A 219 -7.12 12.49 -14.19
N SER A 220 -6.61 11.63 -13.31
CA SER A 220 -7.43 10.60 -12.65
C SER A 220 -8.50 11.17 -11.71
N LEU A 221 -8.25 12.33 -11.12
CA LEU A 221 -9.15 12.99 -10.17
C LEU A 221 -10.09 13.99 -10.85
N HIS A 222 -9.58 14.74 -11.84
CA HIS A 222 -10.23 15.96 -12.36
C HIS A 222 -10.47 15.99 -13.88
N ALA A 223 -10.24 14.90 -14.63
CA ALA A 223 -10.48 14.88 -16.09
C ALA A 223 -11.84 15.43 -16.54
N ARG A 224 -12.89 15.27 -15.72
CA ARG A 224 -14.24 15.83 -15.98
C ARG A 224 -14.29 17.36 -16.11
N SER A 225 -13.29 18.07 -15.58
CA SER A 225 -13.19 19.53 -15.66
C SER A 225 -11.98 20.01 -16.47
N MET A 226 -11.36 19.12 -17.24
CA MET A 226 -10.30 19.38 -18.21
C MET A 226 -10.88 19.36 -19.64
N SER A 227 -10.32 20.16 -20.55
CA SER A 227 -10.57 20.00 -21.98
C SER A 227 -9.87 18.75 -22.54
N GLU A 228 -10.33 18.25 -23.68
CA GLU A 228 -9.67 17.15 -24.39
C GLU A 228 -8.19 17.47 -24.68
N ASP A 229 -7.87 18.72 -25.03
CA ASP A 229 -6.47 19.15 -25.27
C ASP A 229 -5.63 19.07 -23.99
N GLN A 230 -6.17 19.43 -22.84
CA GLN A 230 -5.47 19.27 -21.54
C GLN A 230 -5.28 17.80 -21.18
N ILE A 231 -6.30 16.97 -21.38
CA ILE A 231 -6.24 15.52 -21.13
C ILE A 231 -5.17 14.88 -22.03
N ASN A 232 -5.18 15.21 -23.32
CA ASN A 232 -4.24 14.67 -24.31
C ASN A 232 -2.81 15.20 -24.07
N THR A 233 -2.64 16.45 -23.61
CA THR A 233 -1.35 16.99 -23.16
C THR A 233 -0.78 16.19 -21.99
N VAL A 234 -1.58 15.95 -20.94
CA VAL A 234 -1.16 15.17 -19.77
C VAL A 234 -0.85 13.72 -20.13
N LEU A 235 -1.65 13.08 -20.98
CA LEU A 235 -1.40 11.73 -21.47
C LEU A 235 -0.10 11.64 -22.28
N ASN A 236 0.18 12.60 -23.17
CA ASN A 236 1.41 12.63 -23.95
C ASN A 236 2.67 12.81 -23.08
N GLU A 237 2.63 13.67 -22.05
CA GLU A 237 3.74 13.80 -21.11
C GLU A 237 3.92 12.51 -20.29
N LEU A 238 2.85 11.94 -19.74
CA LEU A 238 2.89 10.65 -19.02
C LEU A 238 3.46 9.51 -19.87
N TYR A 239 3.10 9.40 -21.16
CA TYR A 239 3.62 8.37 -22.05
C TYR A 239 5.16 8.39 -22.17
N SER A 240 5.75 9.60 -22.13
CA SER A 240 7.19 9.82 -22.18
C SER A 240 7.91 9.60 -20.84
N LEU A 241 7.16 9.70 -19.74
CA LEU A 241 7.69 9.83 -18.37
C LEU A 241 7.52 8.54 -17.55
N ASP A 242 6.32 7.96 -17.54
CA ASP A 242 5.95 6.77 -16.76
C ASP A 242 4.82 6.01 -17.49
N LYS A 243 5.19 4.90 -18.14
CA LYS A 243 4.25 4.11 -18.95
C LYS A 243 3.20 3.37 -18.13
N ALA A 244 3.44 3.12 -16.83
CA ALA A 244 2.42 2.51 -15.95
C ALA A 244 1.37 3.56 -15.59
N LYS A 245 1.80 4.76 -15.16
CA LYS A 245 0.89 5.87 -14.85
C LYS A 245 0.16 6.40 -16.08
N TYR A 246 0.76 6.33 -17.27
CA TYR A 246 0.07 6.55 -18.54
C TYR A 246 -1.10 5.57 -18.74
N ALA A 247 -0.85 4.26 -18.60
CA ALA A 247 -1.89 3.25 -18.76
C ALA A 247 -2.99 3.37 -17.69
N ASN A 248 -2.64 3.67 -16.44
CA ASN A 248 -3.63 3.95 -15.39
C ASN A 248 -4.38 5.28 -15.60
N ALA A 249 -3.77 6.28 -16.24
CA ALA A 249 -4.45 7.53 -16.60
C ALA A 249 -5.45 7.37 -17.75
N LEU A 250 -5.24 6.40 -18.66
CA LEU A 250 -6.14 6.12 -19.79
C LEU A 250 -7.55 5.67 -19.38
N ILE A 251 -7.77 5.27 -18.11
CA ILE A 251 -9.10 4.88 -17.60
C ILE A 251 -10.17 5.96 -17.84
N VAL A 252 -9.80 7.24 -17.86
CA VAL A 252 -10.74 8.35 -18.04
C VAL A 252 -11.42 8.36 -19.42
N LYS A 253 -10.85 7.68 -20.43
CA LYS A 253 -11.39 7.65 -21.81
C LYS A 253 -12.40 6.51 -22.03
N LEU A 254 -12.24 5.36 -21.37
CA LEU A 254 -13.05 4.16 -21.66
C LEU A 254 -14.57 4.37 -21.44
N PRO A 255 -15.05 4.99 -20.35
CA PRO A 255 -16.48 5.25 -20.16
C PRO A 255 -17.06 6.16 -21.26
N GLY A 256 -16.26 7.10 -21.77
CA GLY A 256 -16.66 8.00 -22.86
C GLY A 256 -16.86 7.28 -24.19
N LEU A 257 -15.87 6.47 -24.60
CA LEU A 257 -15.91 5.71 -25.86
C LEU A 257 -17.07 4.71 -25.90
N LEU A 258 -17.29 3.98 -24.81
CA LEU A 258 -18.44 3.07 -24.70
C LEU A 258 -19.78 3.83 -24.76
N LYS A 259 -19.89 4.97 -24.07
CA LYS A 259 -21.09 5.82 -24.08
C LYS A 259 -21.37 6.46 -25.45
N SER A 260 -20.35 6.72 -26.27
CA SER A 260 -20.51 7.21 -27.64
C SER A 260 -20.70 6.10 -28.68
N GLY A 261 -20.66 4.82 -28.29
CA GLY A 261 -20.75 3.69 -29.22
C GLY A 261 -19.49 3.49 -30.08
N ASP A 262 -18.34 4.03 -29.69
CA ASP A 262 -17.05 3.83 -30.38
C ASP A 262 -16.42 2.52 -29.91
N LEU A 263 -17.08 1.42 -30.24
CA LEU A 263 -16.75 0.08 -29.74
C LEU A 263 -15.38 -0.41 -30.21
N GLU A 264 -14.93 0.00 -31.39
CA GLU A 264 -13.60 -0.32 -31.92
C GLU A 264 -12.49 0.33 -31.06
N ARG A 265 -12.57 1.65 -30.82
CA ARG A 265 -11.60 2.31 -29.94
C ARG A 265 -11.72 1.85 -28.50
N ALA A 266 -12.94 1.56 -28.01
CA ALA A 266 -13.13 1.00 -26.67
C ALA A 266 -12.49 -0.39 -26.52
N SER A 267 -12.62 -1.27 -27.52
CA SER A 267 -12.01 -2.60 -27.54
C SER A 267 -10.48 -2.55 -27.63
N ALA A 268 -9.94 -1.67 -28.47
CA ALA A 268 -8.49 -1.42 -28.52
C ALA A 268 -7.95 -0.85 -27.19
N LEU A 269 -8.67 0.11 -26.59
CA LEU A 269 -8.30 0.70 -25.30
C LEU A 269 -8.37 -0.34 -24.17
N ARG A 270 -9.41 -1.18 -24.14
CA ARG A 270 -9.51 -2.34 -23.23
C ARG A 270 -8.26 -3.21 -23.29
N GLY A 271 -7.77 -3.54 -24.48
CA GLY A 271 -6.54 -4.33 -24.65
C GLY A 271 -5.31 -3.65 -24.03
N VAL A 272 -5.13 -2.35 -24.26
CA VAL A 272 -4.03 -1.56 -23.66
C VAL A 272 -4.13 -1.50 -22.13
N LEU A 273 -5.35 -1.35 -21.59
CA LEU A 273 -5.59 -1.32 -20.15
C LEU A 273 -5.30 -2.67 -19.48
N LEU A 274 -5.84 -3.77 -20.02
CA LEU A 274 -5.67 -5.11 -19.44
C LEU A 274 -4.24 -5.66 -19.59
N ALA A 275 -3.51 -5.27 -20.65
CA ALA A 275 -2.09 -5.60 -20.81
C ALA A 275 -1.14 -4.74 -19.94
N SER A 276 -1.65 -3.76 -19.20
CA SER A 276 -0.83 -2.91 -18.34
C SER A 276 -0.48 -3.59 -17.01
N LYS A 277 0.75 -3.38 -16.53
CA LYS A 277 1.16 -3.87 -15.20
C LYS A 277 0.51 -3.02 -14.11
N SER A 278 -0.02 -3.69 -13.09
CA SER A 278 -0.56 -3.03 -11.89
C SER A 278 0.53 -2.24 -11.14
N GLU A 279 0.17 -1.05 -10.66
CA GLU A 279 1.01 -0.27 -9.75
C GLU A 279 0.95 -0.89 -8.35
N THR A 280 2.07 -1.44 -7.86
CA THR A 280 2.17 -2.05 -6.51
C THR A 280 1.91 -1.08 -5.35
N ASP A 281 1.92 0.22 -5.61
CA ASP A 281 1.66 1.27 -4.62
C ASP A 281 0.17 1.69 -4.51
N ARG A 282 -0.61 1.53 -5.59
CA ARG A 282 -2.03 1.94 -5.65
C ARG A 282 -2.97 0.73 -5.71
N PRO A 283 -3.83 0.52 -4.71
CA PRO A 283 -4.80 -0.57 -4.75
C PRO A 283 -5.92 -0.26 -5.75
N PHE A 284 -5.79 -0.79 -6.96
CA PHE A 284 -6.75 -0.63 -8.05
C PHE A 284 -6.78 -1.87 -8.94
N SER A 285 -7.96 -2.47 -9.14
CA SER A 285 -8.15 -3.58 -10.08
C SER A 285 -8.62 -3.07 -11.44
N MET A 286 -7.72 -3.11 -12.43
CA MET A 286 -8.02 -2.72 -13.81
C MET A 286 -9.11 -3.61 -14.44
N LEU A 287 -9.08 -4.92 -14.17
CA LEU A 287 -10.09 -5.85 -14.67
C LEU A 287 -11.48 -5.54 -14.10
N ALA A 288 -11.58 -5.24 -12.79
CA ALA A 288 -12.83 -4.81 -12.17
C ALA A 288 -13.34 -3.49 -12.76
N PHE A 289 -12.45 -2.53 -13.03
CA PHE A 289 -12.80 -1.27 -13.70
C PHE A 289 -13.35 -1.50 -15.12
N VAL A 290 -12.65 -2.28 -15.95
CA VAL A 290 -13.08 -2.57 -17.33
C VAL A 290 -14.42 -3.30 -17.35
N ALA A 291 -14.59 -4.37 -16.56
CA ALA A 291 -15.87 -5.10 -16.48
C ALA A 291 -17.03 -4.20 -16.01
N SER A 292 -16.76 -3.25 -15.10
CA SER A 292 -17.75 -2.26 -14.65
C SER A 292 -18.14 -1.26 -15.74
N CYS A 293 -17.19 -0.84 -16.58
CA CYS A 293 -17.45 0.06 -17.71
C CYS A 293 -18.36 -0.59 -18.75
N TYR A 294 -18.06 -1.83 -19.16
CA TYR A 294 -18.90 -2.59 -20.08
C TYR A 294 -20.29 -2.89 -19.47
N THR A 295 -20.36 -3.23 -18.17
CA THR A 295 -21.65 -3.42 -17.47
C THR A 295 -22.50 -2.14 -17.47
N MET A 296 -21.89 -0.97 -17.20
CA MET A 296 -22.58 0.34 -17.25
C MET A 296 -23.11 0.64 -18.66
N ALA A 297 -22.35 0.29 -19.70
CA ALA A 297 -22.74 0.45 -21.10
C ALA A 297 -23.86 -0.52 -21.55
N GLY A 298 -24.37 -1.38 -20.66
CA GLY A 298 -25.36 -2.42 -20.97
C GLY A 298 -24.76 -3.70 -21.56
N MET A 299 -23.46 -3.72 -21.86
CA MET A 299 -22.70 -4.81 -22.46
C MET A 299 -22.35 -5.90 -21.42
N LYS A 300 -23.39 -6.45 -20.77
CA LYS A 300 -23.24 -7.38 -19.64
C LYS A 300 -22.66 -8.74 -20.03
N GLN A 301 -22.87 -9.17 -21.29
CA GLN A 301 -22.26 -10.40 -21.82
C GLN A 301 -20.77 -10.19 -22.06
N ASP A 302 -20.38 -9.08 -22.70
CA ASP A 302 -18.98 -8.73 -22.94
C ASP A 302 -18.22 -8.48 -21.62
N ALA A 303 -18.85 -7.86 -20.62
CA ALA A 303 -18.28 -7.71 -19.29
C ALA A 303 -17.98 -9.06 -18.61
N GLY A 304 -18.81 -10.09 -18.86
CA GLY A 304 -18.57 -11.46 -18.40
C GLY A 304 -17.46 -12.14 -19.20
N ALA A 305 -17.50 -12.03 -20.54
CA ALA A 305 -16.46 -12.55 -21.43
C ALA A 305 -15.08 -12.01 -21.06
N ILE A 306 -14.93 -10.71 -20.83
CA ILE A 306 -13.66 -10.08 -20.42
C ILE A 306 -13.04 -10.69 -19.16
N VAL A 307 -13.85 -11.18 -18.22
CA VAL A 307 -13.38 -11.85 -17.00
C VAL A 307 -13.05 -13.33 -17.26
N GLN A 308 -13.73 -13.97 -18.22
CA GLN A 308 -13.42 -15.32 -18.68
C GLN A 308 -12.15 -15.35 -19.55
N ASP A 309 -12.03 -14.46 -20.53
CA ASP A 309 -10.85 -14.25 -21.40
C ASP A 309 -9.57 -14.17 -20.54
N PHE A 310 -9.60 -13.35 -19.47
CA PHE A 310 -8.47 -13.21 -18.53
C PHE A 310 -8.07 -14.52 -17.84
N LEU A 311 -9.03 -15.40 -17.53
CA LEU A 311 -8.77 -16.71 -16.92
C LEU A 311 -8.26 -17.72 -17.96
N GLU A 312 -8.75 -17.66 -19.20
CA GLU A 312 -8.32 -18.52 -20.31
C GLU A 312 -6.92 -18.18 -20.82
N ASP A 313 -6.53 -16.88 -20.80
CA ASP A 313 -5.16 -16.40 -21.00
C ASP A 313 -4.18 -16.76 -19.86
N GLY A 314 -4.64 -17.52 -18.85
CA GLY A 314 -3.82 -18.00 -17.72
C GLY A 314 -3.67 -17.01 -16.56
N GLY A 315 -4.51 -15.99 -16.48
CA GLY A 315 -4.59 -15.09 -15.34
C GLY A 315 -5.22 -15.76 -14.12
N GLU A 316 -4.63 -15.59 -12.94
CA GLU A 316 -5.21 -16.07 -11.68
C GLU A 316 -6.04 -14.97 -11.00
N LEU A 317 -7.25 -15.30 -10.56
CA LEU A 317 -8.09 -14.43 -9.72
C LEU A 317 -8.26 -15.04 -8.33
N SER A 318 -7.78 -14.35 -7.29
CA SER A 318 -8.06 -14.77 -5.92
C SER A 318 -9.53 -14.56 -5.57
N ILE A 319 -10.01 -15.22 -4.50
CA ILE A 319 -11.37 -15.05 -3.98
C ILE A 319 -11.69 -13.57 -3.72
N ASP A 320 -10.71 -12.77 -3.27
CA ASP A 320 -10.87 -11.35 -2.99
C ASP A 320 -10.99 -10.53 -4.29
N ASP A 321 -10.30 -10.93 -5.37
CA ASP A 321 -10.40 -10.29 -6.68
C ASP A 321 -11.74 -10.60 -7.36
N GLN A 322 -12.17 -11.86 -7.34
CA GLN A 322 -13.48 -12.29 -7.84
C GLN A 322 -14.61 -11.54 -7.12
N LYS A 323 -14.47 -11.33 -5.81
CA LYS A 323 -15.40 -10.54 -5.00
C LYS A 323 -15.34 -9.05 -5.37
N LEU A 324 -14.15 -8.48 -5.54
CA LEU A 324 -13.98 -7.09 -5.94
C LEU A 324 -14.61 -6.79 -7.31
N ILE A 325 -14.42 -7.69 -8.29
CA ILE A 325 -15.06 -7.61 -9.61
C ILE A 325 -16.59 -7.62 -9.46
N THR A 326 -17.13 -8.54 -8.65
CA THR A 326 -18.58 -8.62 -8.37
C THR A 326 -19.13 -7.34 -7.74
N LEU A 327 -18.42 -6.75 -6.77
CA LEU A 327 -18.82 -5.49 -6.12
C LEU A 327 -18.73 -4.30 -7.07
N ALA A 328 -17.72 -4.25 -7.93
CA ALA A 328 -17.56 -3.19 -8.92
C ALA A 328 -18.67 -3.23 -9.99
N ILE A 329 -19.04 -4.44 -10.43
CA ILE A 329 -20.22 -4.69 -11.29
C ILE A 329 -21.52 -4.26 -10.59
N SER A 330 -21.66 -4.45 -9.28
CA SER A 330 -22.80 -3.90 -8.52
C SER A 330 -22.82 -2.36 -8.56
N VAL A 331 -21.66 -1.73 -8.35
CA VAL A 331 -21.45 -0.27 -8.39
C VAL A 331 -21.79 0.36 -9.73
N SER A 332 -21.56 -0.33 -10.84
CA SER A 332 -21.91 0.17 -12.18
C SER A 332 -23.43 0.31 -12.40
N ASN A 333 -24.27 -0.34 -11.58
CA ASN A 333 -25.73 -0.18 -11.61
C ASN A 333 -26.22 0.95 -10.67
N GLY A 334 -25.32 1.76 -10.11
CA GLY A 334 -25.62 2.92 -9.27
C GLY A 334 -25.62 2.65 -7.76
N SER A 335 -25.66 1.37 -7.35
CA SER A 335 -25.75 0.93 -5.95
C SER A 335 -24.39 0.93 -5.24
N TYR A 336 -24.34 1.38 -3.98
CA TYR A 336 -23.19 1.08 -3.12
C TYR A 336 -23.40 -0.27 -2.41
N PRO A 337 -22.40 -1.18 -2.37
CA PRO A 337 -22.55 -2.47 -1.70
C PRO A 337 -22.89 -2.35 -0.21
N MET A 338 -23.56 -3.38 0.31
CA MET A 338 -23.85 -3.51 1.73
C MET A 338 -22.56 -3.80 2.53
N MET A 339 -22.49 -3.34 3.77
CA MET A 339 -21.27 -3.51 4.59
C MET A 339 -20.92 -4.99 4.84
N GLN A 340 -21.93 -5.86 4.83
CA GLN A 340 -21.82 -7.32 4.83
C GLN A 340 -20.98 -7.87 3.66
N GLU A 341 -21.11 -7.28 2.47
CA GLU A 341 -20.37 -7.73 1.29
C GLU A 341 -18.86 -7.47 1.41
N PHE A 342 -18.44 -6.58 2.33
CA PHE A 342 -17.04 -6.37 2.66
C PHE A 342 -16.50 -7.34 3.74
N TYR A 343 -17.31 -8.21 4.35
CA TYR A 343 -16.85 -9.05 5.46
C TYR A 343 -15.75 -10.02 5.02
N ASP A 344 -16.04 -10.87 4.03
CA ASP A 344 -15.25 -12.08 3.69
C ASP A 344 -13.97 -11.81 2.88
N PHE A 345 -13.53 -10.55 2.76
CA PHE A 345 -12.17 -10.24 2.30
C PHE A 345 -11.14 -10.80 3.30
N LYS A 346 -10.11 -11.48 2.81
CA LYS A 346 -9.14 -12.24 3.61
C LYS A 346 -8.27 -11.37 4.51
N SER A 347 -7.96 -10.14 4.09
CA SER A 347 -7.14 -9.20 4.85
C SER A 347 -7.76 -7.80 4.94
N ASP A 348 -7.25 -6.99 5.87
CA ASP A 348 -7.69 -5.61 6.04
C ASP A 348 -7.18 -4.72 4.90
N GLU A 349 -6.01 -5.02 4.33
CA GLU A 349 -5.47 -4.39 3.13
C GLU A 349 -6.33 -4.69 1.90
N ALA A 350 -6.79 -5.94 1.74
CA ALA A 350 -7.70 -6.32 0.65
C ALA A 350 -9.05 -5.60 0.77
N ARG A 351 -9.58 -5.46 2.00
CA ARG A 351 -10.82 -4.72 2.26
C ARG A 351 -10.67 -3.21 2.03
N LEU A 352 -9.54 -2.62 2.44
CA LEU A 352 -9.19 -1.23 2.13
C LEU A 352 -9.07 -1.03 0.60
N SER A 353 -8.39 -1.96 -0.07
CA SER A 353 -8.23 -1.99 -1.53
C SER A 353 -9.58 -2.00 -2.25
N ALA A 354 -10.54 -2.77 -1.76
CA ALA A 354 -11.89 -2.81 -2.29
C ALA A 354 -12.60 -1.44 -2.18
N TYR A 355 -12.58 -0.79 -1.02
CA TYR A 355 -13.16 0.55 -0.87
C TYR A 355 -12.52 1.58 -1.80
N LEU A 356 -11.19 1.57 -1.94
CA LEU A 356 -10.45 2.52 -2.76
C LEU A 356 -10.67 2.27 -4.26
N THR A 357 -10.67 1.01 -4.69
CA THR A 357 -11.02 0.62 -6.08
C THR A 357 -12.44 1.05 -6.41
N ILE A 358 -13.41 0.79 -5.53
CA ILE A 358 -14.81 1.23 -5.71
C ILE A 358 -14.90 2.77 -5.79
N ALA A 359 -14.12 3.51 -4.99
CA ALA A 359 -14.10 4.97 -5.06
C ALA A 359 -13.57 5.50 -6.42
N VAL A 360 -12.53 4.88 -6.98
CA VAL A 360 -12.00 5.24 -8.31
C VAL A 360 -13.00 4.87 -9.41
N ILE A 361 -13.54 3.65 -9.40
CA ILE A 361 -14.52 3.20 -10.39
C ILE A 361 -15.76 4.11 -10.35
N ALA A 362 -16.33 4.37 -9.17
CA ALA A 362 -17.49 5.23 -9.02
C ALA A 362 -17.23 6.69 -9.46
N ARG A 363 -15.99 7.21 -9.34
CA ARG A 363 -15.62 8.51 -9.92
C ARG A 363 -15.68 8.48 -11.45
N GLN A 364 -15.08 7.48 -12.10
CA GLN A 364 -15.02 7.40 -13.57
C GLN A 364 -16.38 7.07 -14.21
N LEU A 365 -17.27 6.36 -13.48
CA LEU A 365 -18.66 6.10 -13.89
C LEU A 365 -19.64 7.24 -13.47
N ASP A 366 -19.12 8.43 -13.14
CA ASP A 366 -19.87 9.64 -12.76
C ASP A 366 -20.86 9.47 -11.58
N ASN A 367 -20.55 8.56 -10.65
CA ASN A 367 -21.34 8.30 -9.46
C ASN A 367 -20.62 8.84 -8.20
N LEU A 368 -20.47 10.16 -8.13
CA LEU A 368 -19.74 10.83 -7.04
C LEU A 368 -20.32 10.54 -5.64
N LYS A 369 -21.63 10.25 -5.53
CA LYS A 369 -22.27 9.86 -4.26
C LYS A 369 -21.73 8.53 -3.72
N VAL A 370 -21.54 7.56 -4.62
CA VAL A 370 -20.94 6.26 -4.28
C VAL A 370 -19.44 6.41 -4.04
N ALA A 371 -18.73 7.25 -4.80
CA ALA A 371 -17.31 7.53 -4.58
C ALA A 371 -17.04 8.15 -3.20
N HIS A 372 -17.79 9.21 -2.82
CA HIS A 372 -17.72 9.82 -1.49
C HIS A 372 -18.04 8.81 -0.38
N ARG A 373 -19.08 7.97 -0.56
CA ARG A 373 -19.44 6.95 0.44
C ARG A 373 -18.34 5.89 0.61
N ALA A 374 -17.73 5.44 -0.49
CA ALA A 374 -16.63 4.48 -0.44
C ALA A 374 -15.40 5.02 0.31
N VAL A 375 -15.04 6.30 0.08
CA VAL A 375 -13.98 6.97 0.85
C VAL A 375 -14.40 7.20 2.31
N ALA A 376 -15.67 7.53 2.59
CA ALA A 376 -16.17 7.69 3.95
C ALA A 376 -16.05 6.40 4.77
N ASP A 377 -16.42 5.26 4.18
CA ASP A 377 -16.30 3.96 4.84
C ASP A 377 -14.83 3.50 4.94
N ALA A 378 -13.95 3.84 3.98
CA ALA A 378 -12.50 3.65 4.11
C ALA A 378 -11.88 4.46 5.27
N VAL A 379 -12.26 5.74 5.40
CA VAL A 379 -11.83 6.64 6.49
C VAL A 379 -12.32 6.15 7.85
N LYS A 380 -13.53 5.58 7.92
CA LYS A 380 -14.05 4.93 9.14
C LYS A 380 -13.38 3.58 9.41
N PHE A 381 -12.96 2.85 8.37
CA PHE A 381 -12.28 1.56 8.47
C PHE A 381 -10.89 1.68 9.10
N ILE A 382 -10.02 2.55 8.58
CA ILE A 382 -8.62 2.67 9.07
C ILE A 382 -8.51 3.15 10.53
N GLN A 383 -9.57 3.75 11.06
CA GLN A 383 -9.67 4.24 12.43
C GLN A 383 -10.22 3.22 13.43
N LYS A 384 -10.65 2.03 13.00
CA LYS A 384 -11.18 1.00 13.91
C LYS A 384 -10.06 0.30 14.67
N ALA A 385 -10.26 0.09 15.97
CA ALA A 385 -9.22 -0.38 16.88
C ALA A 385 -8.62 -1.76 16.48
N ALA A 386 -9.45 -2.70 15.99
CA ALA A 386 -9.00 -4.03 15.59
C ALA A 386 -8.45 -4.13 14.15
N VAL A 387 -8.43 -3.04 13.37
CA VAL A 387 -7.95 -3.04 11.98
C VAL A 387 -6.43 -2.95 11.93
N LYS A 388 -5.79 -3.88 11.20
CA LYS A 388 -4.34 -4.15 11.27
C LYS A 388 -3.52 -3.60 10.10
N VAL A 389 -3.94 -2.48 9.52
CA VAL A 389 -3.19 -1.80 8.45
C VAL A 389 -2.18 -0.78 8.99
N ASP A 390 -1.13 -0.52 8.22
CA ASP A 390 -0.31 0.69 8.36
C ASP A 390 -1.21 1.92 8.09
N ARG A 391 -1.46 2.72 9.13
CA ARG A 391 -2.34 3.90 9.06
C ARG A 391 -1.75 5.06 8.25
N GLU A 392 -0.43 5.18 8.16
CA GLU A 392 0.23 6.22 7.36
C GLU A 392 0.11 5.89 5.88
N LYS A 393 0.45 4.65 5.51
CA LYS A 393 0.24 4.13 4.15
C LYS A 393 -1.23 4.19 3.76
N ALA A 394 -2.12 3.65 4.58
CA ALA A 394 -3.55 3.60 4.31
C ALA A 394 -4.18 4.99 4.17
N LEU A 395 -3.78 5.96 5.01
CA LEU A 395 -4.23 7.34 4.85
C LEU A 395 -3.67 7.96 3.57
N SER A 396 -2.39 7.76 3.21
CA SER A 396 -1.86 8.29 1.95
C SER A 396 -2.61 7.76 0.72
N GLN A 397 -3.03 6.49 0.74
CA GLN A 397 -3.83 5.87 -0.32
C GLN A 397 -5.27 6.40 -0.36
N ILE A 398 -5.89 6.66 0.80
CA ILE A 398 -7.18 7.37 0.90
C ILE A 398 -7.06 8.79 0.33
N LEU A 399 -6.04 9.54 0.73
CA LEU A 399 -5.81 10.91 0.28
C LEU A 399 -5.53 10.99 -1.22
N ALA A 400 -4.84 10.00 -1.80
CA ALA A 400 -4.60 9.91 -3.24
C ALA A 400 -5.88 9.76 -4.09
N VAL A 401 -7.00 9.29 -3.50
CA VAL A 401 -8.31 9.17 -4.20
C VAL A 401 -9.37 10.16 -3.70
N SER A 402 -9.02 11.06 -2.77
CA SER A 402 -9.96 11.97 -2.08
C SER A 402 -10.30 13.30 -2.78
N PRO A 403 -9.41 13.99 -3.52
CA PRO A 403 -9.72 15.29 -4.12
C PRO A 403 -10.89 15.23 -5.12
N GLY A 404 -11.69 16.30 -5.17
CA GLY A 404 -12.83 16.42 -6.08
C GLY A 404 -14.09 15.62 -5.67
N ILE A 405 -14.08 14.93 -4.52
CA ILE A 405 -15.26 14.21 -3.97
C ILE A 405 -15.55 14.51 -2.49
N ILE A 406 -14.88 15.50 -1.88
CA ILE A 406 -15.00 15.90 -0.45
C ILE A 406 -14.98 17.43 -0.34
#